data_AF-A0A3R7QHG3-F1
#
_entry.id   AF-A0A3R7QHG3-F1
#
_cell.length_a   1.000
_cell.length_b   1.000
_cell.length_c   1.000
_cell.angle_alpha   90.00
_cell.angle_beta   90.00
_cell.angle_gamma   90.00
#
_symmetry.space_group_name_H-M   'P 1'
#
loop_
_entity.id
_entity.type
_entity.pdbx_description
1 polymer ?
#
loop_
_entity_poly.entity_id
_entity_poly.type
_entity_poly.pdbx_seq_one_letter_code
_entity_poly.pdbx_strand_id
1 'polypeptide(L)'
;MADEIGNYMKEIFKEYNNLRRNSQSETNLVIKERPQYWDVVILTTFDSAQRESFEQQIALKRQSGHFPDVPIHVIADPVGQKLGVGGSTLHVLTEMTKIYGSDLHQKKLLIIHSGGSSQRLPSYSVIGKIFAPLPCQELIVGMSIPQMLDLKLAMYLPFCQLLQPGVFVTCADDIETYCLNPEELNAKMLQAADVAALAHPSDIQTGKDHGVYVFEDQDSENMDRDCNCVMQCAEVLQKPTESIMRTRGARTTAVPESKYGVTVYSG
;
A
#
# COMPACT_ATOMS: atom_id res chain seq x y z
N MET A 1 11.15 -2.47 19.31
CA MET A 1 10.49 -1.82 18.16
C MET A 1 11.07 -2.27 16.82
N ALA A 2 12.34 -2.07 16.45
CA ALA A 2 12.88 -2.60 15.17
C ALA A 2 12.68 -4.12 15.00
N ASP A 3 12.96 -4.91 16.05
CA ASP A 3 12.69 -6.35 16.08
C ASP A 3 11.18 -6.68 16.02
N GLU A 4 10.33 -5.78 16.52
CA GLU A 4 8.88 -5.96 16.59
C GLU A 4 8.23 -5.74 15.23
N ILE A 5 8.59 -4.66 14.53
CA ILE A 5 8.20 -4.42 13.12
C ILE A 5 8.68 -5.58 12.25
N GLY A 6 9.95 -5.99 12.42
CA GLY A 6 10.50 -7.12 11.69
C GLY A 6 9.69 -8.41 11.92
N ASN A 7 9.35 -8.72 13.17
CA ASN A 7 8.52 -9.88 13.50
C ASN A 7 7.10 -9.75 12.95
N TYR A 8 6.48 -8.58 13.04
CA TYR A 8 5.15 -8.32 12.52
C TYR A 8 5.09 -8.49 10.99
N MET A 9 6.05 -7.90 10.27
CA MET A 9 6.17 -8.07 8.81
C MET A 9 6.35 -9.55 8.42
N LYS A 10 7.12 -10.33 9.20
CA LYS A 10 7.28 -11.77 8.99
C LYS A 10 5.96 -12.53 9.15
N GLU A 11 5.14 -12.18 10.15
CA GLU A 11 3.82 -12.79 10.32
C GLU A 11 2.87 -12.42 9.16
N ILE A 12 2.89 -11.16 8.68
CA ILE A 12 2.15 -10.77 7.46
C ILE A 12 2.56 -11.63 6.26
N PHE A 13 3.86 -11.80 6.03
CA PHE A 13 4.36 -12.58 4.89
C PHE A 13 3.94 -14.06 5.00
N LYS A 14 3.93 -14.61 6.22
CA LYS A 14 3.44 -15.97 6.47
C LYS A 14 1.94 -16.09 6.22
N GLU A 15 1.14 -15.09 6.61
CA GLU A 15 -0.29 -15.06 6.33
C GLU A 15 -0.57 -14.99 4.82
N TYR A 16 0.10 -14.09 4.11
CA TYR A 16 0.02 -13.99 2.65
C TYR A 16 0.44 -15.30 1.95
N ASN A 17 1.49 -15.98 2.46
CA ASN A 17 1.91 -17.28 1.96
C ASN A 17 0.85 -18.37 2.15
N ASN A 18 0.10 -18.34 3.25
CA ASN A 18 -1.00 -19.27 3.47
C ASN A 18 -2.14 -18.98 2.49
N LEU A 19 -2.46 -17.70 2.26
CA LEU A 19 -3.49 -17.26 1.33
C LEU A 19 -3.22 -17.78 -0.10
N ARG A 20 -1.99 -17.62 -0.60
CA ARG A 20 -1.62 -18.06 -1.97
C ARG A 20 -1.35 -19.56 -2.13
N ARG A 21 -1.26 -20.31 -1.03
CA ARG A 21 -1.20 -21.79 -1.05
C ARG A 21 -2.60 -22.41 -1.07
N ASN A 22 -3.54 -21.80 -0.36
CA ASN A 22 -4.92 -22.29 -0.26
C ASN A 22 -5.70 -22.13 -1.58
N SER A 23 -5.26 -21.25 -2.49
CA SER A 23 -5.77 -21.17 -3.87
C SER A 23 -5.56 -22.45 -4.69
N GLN A 24 -4.81 -23.44 -4.20
CA GLN A 24 -4.59 -24.74 -4.85
C GLN A 24 -5.48 -25.89 -4.32
N SER A 25 -6.13 -25.74 -3.16
CA SER A 25 -6.84 -26.86 -2.52
C SER A 25 -8.34 -26.84 -2.85
N GLU A 26 -8.71 -27.33 -4.05
CA GLU A 26 -10.11 -27.64 -4.39
C GLU A 26 -10.59 -29.00 -3.85
N THR A 27 -9.74 -29.74 -3.12
CA THR A 27 -9.96 -31.17 -2.80
C THR A 27 -10.18 -31.53 -1.34
N ASN A 28 -10.51 -30.58 -0.45
CA ASN A 28 -11.02 -30.94 0.88
C ASN A 28 -12.31 -30.18 1.20
N LEU A 29 -13.38 -30.95 1.42
CA LEU A 29 -14.73 -30.58 1.87
C LEU A 29 -14.76 -29.96 3.29
N VAL A 30 -13.75 -29.18 3.66
CA VAL A 30 -13.81 -28.30 4.81
C VAL A 30 -13.98 -26.89 4.25
N ILE A 31 -15.15 -26.29 4.47
CA ILE A 31 -15.37 -24.86 4.25
C ILE A 31 -14.43 -24.15 5.24
N LYS A 32 -13.15 -24.00 4.89
CA LYS A 32 -12.29 -22.99 5.49
C LYS A 32 -12.78 -21.68 4.91
N GLU A 33 -13.32 -20.82 5.76
CA GLU A 33 -13.62 -19.44 5.39
C GLU A 33 -12.41 -18.88 4.65
N ARG A 34 -12.63 -18.42 3.40
CA ARG A 34 -11.56 -17.78 2.64
C ARG A 34 -11.11 -16.56 3.47
N PRO A 35 -9.80 -16.41 3.74
CA PRO A 35 -9.32 -15.24 4.45
C PRO A 35 -9.73 -13.98 3.68
N GLN A 36 -10.21 -12.97 4.39
CA GLN A 36 -10.60 -11.71 3.78
C GLN A 36 -9.40 -11.09 3.05
N TYR A 37 -9.59 -10.80 1.77
CA TYR A 37 -8.58 -10.21 0.90
C TYR A 37 -9.18 -9.14 0.00
N TRP A 38 -8.33 -8.47 -0.77
CA TRP A 38 -8.77 -7.44 -1.72
C TRP A 38 -9.78 -8.04 -2.70
N ASP A 39 -10.85 -7.30 -2.99
CA ASP A 39 -11.82 -7.71 -4.00
C ASP A 39 -11.25 -7.50 -5.40
N VAL A 40 -10.44 -6.44 -5.57
CA VAL A 40 -9.82 -6.06 -6.84
C VAL A 40 -8.46 -5.42 -6.58
N VAL A 41 -7.45 -5.85 -7.33
CA VAL A 41 -6.15 -5.18 -7.42
C VAL A 41 -6.05 -4.50 -8.77
N ILE A 42 -5.53 -3.28 -8.80
CA ILE A 42 -5.34 -2.50 -10.02
C ILE A 42 -3.89 -2.06 -10.11
N LEU A 43 -3.25 -2.36 -11.24
CA LEU A 43 -1.94 -1.81 -11.59
C LEU A 43 -2.13 -0.73 -12.65
N THR A 44 -1.56 0.45 -12.46
CA THR A 44 -1.53 1.47 -13.53
C THR A 44 -0.25 1.38 -14.35
N THR A 45 -0.34 1.66 -15.64
CA THR A 45 0.80 1.69 -16.55
C THR A 45 0.83 3.00 -17.35
N PHE A 46 2.01 3.36 -17.84
CA PHE A 46 2.24 4.57 -18.60
C PHE A 46 1.56 4.54 -19.99
N ASP A 47 1.53 3.37 -20.62
CA ASP A 47 0.93 3.16 -21.93
C ASP A 47 0.43 1.72 -22.11
N SER A 48 -0.15 1.46 -23.28
CA SER A 48 -0.70 0.15 -23.65
C SER A 48 0.37 -0.93 -23.83
N ALA A 49 1.58 -0.58 -24.26
CA ALA A 49 2.66 -1.54 -24.45
C ALA A 49 3.17 -2.05 -23.09
N GLN A 50 3.30 -1.15 -22.10
CA GLN A 50 3.60 -1.52 -20.73
C GLN A 50 2.46 -2.33 -20.10
N ARG A 51 1.20 -2.01 -20.40
CA ARG A 51 0.04 -2.82 -19.96
C ARG A 51 0.16 -4.28 -20.42
N GLU A 52 0.42 -4.50 -21.70
CA GLU A 52 0.57 -5.86 -22.26
C GLU A 52 1.70 -6.63 -21.56
N SER A 53 2.82 -5.97 -21.28
CA SER A 53 3.93 -6.58 -20.55
C SER A 53 3.52 -6.99 -19.12
N PHE A 54 2.79 -6.12 -18.42
CA PHE A 54 2.29 -6.40 -17.06
C PHE A 54 1.30 -7.56 -17.04
N GLU A 55 0.38 -7.61 -17.99
CA GLU A 55 -0.58 -8.71 -18.14
C GLU A 55 0.13 -10.06 -18.35
N GLN A 56 1.20 -10.09 -19.16
CA GLN A 56 2.03 -11.28 -19.34
C GLN A 56 2.74 -11.69 -18.05
N GLN A 57 3.30 -10.75 -17.29
CA GLN A 57 3.94 -11.04 -16.00
C GLN A 57 2.93 -11.62 -14.99
N ILE A 58 1.71 -11.07 -14.92
CA ILE A 58 0.64 -11.59 -14.05
C ILE A 58 0.24 -13.00 -14.49
N ALA A 59 0.09 -13.24 -15.79
CA ALA A 59 -0.24 -14.57 -16.32
C ALA A 59 0.82 -15.62 -15.94
N LEU A 60 2.11 -15.30 -16.07
CA LEU A 60 3.20 -16.17 -15.64
C LEU A 60 3.17 -16.44 -14.13
N LYS A 61 2.90 -15.43 -13.30
CA LYS A 61 2.76 -15.60 -11.85
C LYS A 61 1.57 -16.51 -11.51
N ARG A 62 0.43 -16.36 -12.18
CA ARG A 62 -0.73 -17.26 -11.99
C ARG A 62 -0.41 -18.69 -12.39
N GLN A 63 0.28 -18.91 -13.50
CA GLN A 63 0.71 -20.24 -13.95
C GLN A 63 1.68 -20.93 -12.99
N SER A 64 2.44 -20.16 -12.19
CA SER A 64 3.31 -20.73 -11.15
C SER A 64 2.56 -21.40 -10.00
N GLY A 65 1.25 -21.15 -9.88
CA GLY A 65 0.39 -21.70 -8.84
C GLY A 65 0.51 -21.01 -7.47
N HIS A 66 1.44 -20.07 -7.27
CA HIS A 66 1.73 -19.46 -5.96
C HIS A 66 1.36 -17.98 -5.90
N PHE A 67 0.18 -17.65 -6.46
CA PHE A 67 -0.34 -16.29 -6.58
C PHE A 67 -1.76 -16.21 -5.99
N PRO A 68 -2.15 -15.09 -5.34
CA PRO A 68 -3.49 -14.96 -4.78
C PRO A 68 -4.57 -15.05 -5.86
N ASP A 69 -5.68 -15.71 -5.51
CA ASP A 69 -6.90 -15.76 -6.32
C ASP A 69 -7.67 -14.43 -6.17
N VAL A 70 -7.19 -13.40 -6.88
CA VAL A 70 -7.80 -12.07 -6.89
C VAL A 70 -7.85 -11.51 -8.33
N PRO A 71 -8.96 -10.86 -8.73
CA PRO A 71 -9.01 -10.08 -9.95
C PRO A 71 -7.92 -9.00 -9.96
N ILE A 72 -7.10 -9.00 -11.02
CA ILE A 72 -6.10 -7.95 -11.24
C ILE A 72 -6.38 -7.29 -12.58
N HIS A 73 -6.63 -5.99 -12.57
CA HIS A 73 -6.77 -5.17 -13.78
C HIS A 73 -5.52 -4.35 -14.00
N VAL A 74 -5.09 -4.23 -15.25
CA VAL A 74 -3.97 -3.36 -15.64
C VAL A 74 -4.53 -2.22 -16.49
N ILE A 75 -4.42 -0.99 -16.01
CA ILE A 75 -5.02 0.20 -16.63
C ILE A 75 -3.91 1.13 -17.11
N ALA A 76 -3.86 1.34 -18.43
CA ALA A 76 -2.91 2.27 -19.03
C ALA A 76 -3.46 3.70 -19.00
N ASP A 77 -2.59 4.68 -18.79
CA ASP A 77 -2.93 6.07 -19.06
C ASP A 77 -3.35 6.26 -20.54
N PRO A 78 -4.35 7.12 -20.83
CA PRO A 78 -4.80 7.38 -22.19
C PRO A 78 -3.70 7.92 -23.10
N VAL A 79 -3.73 7.51 -24.37
CA VAL A 79 -2.73 7.93 -25.37
C VAL A 79 -2.63 9.45 -25.43
N GLY A 80 -1.41 9.97 -25.34
CA GLY A 80 -1.12 11.40 -25.44
C GLY A 80 -1.37 12.21 -24.16
N GLN A 81 -1.81 11.57 -23.06
CA GLN A 81 -2.01 12.23 -21.78
C GLN A 81 -1.11 11.62 -20.71
N LYS A 82 -0.42 12.46 -19.95
CA LYS A 82 0.24 12.05 -18.71
C LYS A 82 -0.63 12.53 -17.56
N LEU A 83 -1.45 11.63 -17.00
CA LEU A 83 -2.50 12.01 -16.05
C LEU A 83 -1.95 12.40 -14.66
N GLY A 84 -0.68 12.09 -14.39
CA GLY A 84 -0.13 12.14 -13.04
C GLY A 84 -0.83 11.13 -12.12
N VAL A 85 -0.41 11.03 -10.86
CA VAL A 85 -0.96 10.02 -9.94
C VAL A 85 -2.46 10.22 -9.69
N GLY A 86 -2.90 11.43 -9.33
CA GLY A 86 -4.31 11.72 -9.05
C GLY A 86 -5.22 11.56 -10.26
N GLY A 87 -4.78 12.01 -11.45
CA GLY A 87 -5.55 11.81 -12.68
C GLY A 87 -5.64 10.34 -13.06
N SER A 88 -4.56 9.57 -12.86
CA SER A 88 -4.54 8.12 -13.08
C SER A 88 -5.47 7.40 -12.10
N THR A 89 -5.53 7.82 -10.83
CA THR A 89 -6.51 7.29 -9.86
C THR A 89 -7.95 7.52 -10.33
N LEU A 90 -8.30 8.74 -10.74
CA LEU A 90 -9.65 9.06 -11.24
C LEU A 90 -9.98 8.29 -12.52
N HIS A 91 -9.00 8.10 -13.41
CA HIS A 91 -9.16 7.29 -14.60
C HIS A 91 -9.43 5.82 -14.25
N VAL A 92 -8.67 5.24 -13.32
CA VAL A 92 -8.93 3.89 -12.79
C VAL A 92 -10.34 3.75 -12.26
N LEU A 93 -10.79 4.68 -11.41
CA LEU A 93 -12.15 4.62 -10.84
C LEU A 93 -13.23 4.70 -11.93
N THR A 94 -13.00 5.50 -12.97
CA THR A 94 -13.89 5.57 -14.14
C THR A 94 -13.95 4.24 -14.88
N GLU A 95 -12.80 3.59 -15.15
CA GLU A 95 -12.76 2.28 -15.80
C GLU A 95 -13.38 1.18 -14.92
N MET A 96 -13.10 1.17 -13.62
CA MET A 96 -13.68 0.20 -12.68
C MET A 96 -15.19 0.38 -12.54
N THR A 97 -15.70 1.60 -12.60
CA THR A 97 -17.15 1.86 -12.61
C THR A 97 -17.83 1.27 -13.85
N LYS A 98 -17.16 1.25 -15.01
CA LYS A 98 -17.70 0.60 -16.22
C LYS A 98 -17.78 -0.92 -16.07
N ILE A 99 -16.84 -1.53 -15.35
CA ILE A 99 -16.76 -2.98 -15.17
C ILE A 99 -17.72 -3.46 -14.07
N TYR A 100 -17.72 -2.77 -12.92
CA TYR A 100 -18.43 -3.21 -11.71
C TYR A 100 -19.72 -2.44 -11.44
N GLY A 101 -19.97 -1.31 -12.11
CA GLY A 101 -21.15 -0.49 -11.88
C GLY A 101 -21.26 -0.03 -10.42
N SER A 102 -22.48 -0.07 -9.88
CA SER A 102 -22.75 0.32 -8.49
C SER A 102 -22.15 -0.63 -7.44
N ASP A 103 -21.80 -1.87 -7.82
CA ASP A 103 -21.18 -2.84 -6.92
C ASP A 103 -19.77 -2.41 -6.48
N LEU A 104 -19.14 -1.48 -7.23
CA LEU A 104 -17.83 -0.93 -6.90
C LEU A 104 -17.77 -0.33 -5.48
N HIS A 105 -18.86 0.30 -5.02
CA HIS A 105 -18.93 0.92 -3.69
C HIS A 105 -18.84 -0.07 -2.54
N GLN A 106 -19.09 -1.36 -2.80
CA GLN A 106 -19.04 -2.43 -1.80
C GLN A 106 -17.72 -3.21 -1.83
N LYS A 107 -16.76 -2.78 -2.67
CA LYS A 107 -15.48 -3.48 -2.85
C LYS A 107 -14.33 -2.78 -2.16
N LYS A 108 -13.33 -3.57 -1.74
CA LYS A 108 -12.00 -3.12 -1.32
C LYS A 108 -11.05 -3.17 -2.50
N LEU A 109 -10.64 -2.01 -2.98
CA LEU A 109 -9.74 -1.86 -4.12
C LEU A 109 -8.33 -1.53 -3.63
N LEU A 110 -7.34 -2.23 -4.16
CA LEU A 110 -5.93 -1.86 -4.04
C LEU A 110 -5.42 -1.31 -5.38
N ILE A 111 -5.17 0.00 -5.45
CA ILE A 111 -4.56 0.65 -6.61
C ILE A 111 -3.06 0.80 -6.36
N ILE A 112 -2.24 0.19 -7.22
CA ILE A 112 -0.79 0.30 -7.19
C ILE A 112 -0.33 1.11 -8.40
N HIS A 113 0.07 2.36 -8.14
CA HIS A 113 0.68 3.21 -9.14
C HIS A 113 2.04 2.67 -9.57
N SER A 114 2.05 2.06 -10.76
CA SER A 114 3.20 1.32 -11.29
C SER A 114 3.71 1.89 -12.61
N GLY A 115 3.00 2.86 -13.17
CA GLY A 115 3.32 3.56 -14.41
C GLY A 115 4.32 4.69 -14.18
N GLY A 116 5.35 4.72 -15.02
CA GLY A 116 6.37 5.78 -15.00
C GLY A 116 7.57 5.40 -15.84
N SER A 117 8.33 6.40 -16.31
CA SER A 117 9.47 6.16 -17.21
C SER A 117 10.68 5.50 -16.53
N SER A 118 10.58 5.10 -15.24
CA SER A 118 11.68 4.55 -14.42
C SER A 118 13.01 5.26 -14.67
N GLN A 119 13.02 6.60 -14.68
CA GLN A 119 14.18 7.40 -15.14
C GLN A 119 15.48 7.11 -14.37
N ARG A 120 15.36 6.66 -13.12
CA ARG A 120 16.50 6.29 -12.26
C ARG A 120 16.95 4.84 -12.40
N LEU A 121 16.12 3.97 -13.01
CA LEU A 121 16.43 2.56 -13.21
C LEU A 121 15.87 2.08 -14.57
N PRO A 122 16.57 2.40 -15.68
CA PRO A 122 16.06 2.18 -17.04
C PRO A 122 15.75 0.72 -17.38
N SER A 123 16.43 -0.24 -16.74
CA SER A 123 16.21 -1.68 -16.92
C SER A 123 14.80 -2.13 -16.53
N TYR A 124 14.09 -1.37 -15.70
CA TYR A 124 12.70 -1.63 -15.30
C TYR A 124 11.73 -0.58 -15.88
N SER A 125 12.06 0.02 -17.02
CA SER A 125 11.14 0.90 -17.75
C SER A 125 10.01 0.12 -18.44
N VAL A 126 10.35 -1.00 -19.11
CA VAL A 126 9.38 -1.84 -19.83
C VAL A 126 8.60 -2.74 -18.86
N ILE A 127 9.32 -3.49 -18.02
CA ILE A 127 8.71 -4.44 -17.08
C ILE A 127 8.16 -3.72 -15.84
N GLY A 128 8.57 -2.49 -15.55
CA GLY A 128 8.11 -1.75 -14.38
C GLY A 128 8.76 -2.21 -13.07
N LYS A 129 8.87 -1.28 -12.10
CA LYS A 129 9.43 -1.57 -10.78
C LYS A 129 8.60 -2.58 -9.98
N ILE A 130 7.30 -2.67 -10.27
CA ILE A 130 6.37 -3.59 -9.58
C ILE A 130 6.74 -5.06 -9.82
N PHE A 131 7.47 -5.40 -10.89
CA PHE A 131 7.96 -6.76 -11.14
C PHE A 131 9.47 -6.90 -10.89
N ALA A 132 10.10 -5.91 -10.24
CA ALA A 132 11.50 -6.03 -9.82
C ALA A 132 11.65 -7.16 -8.78
N PRO A 133 12.66 -8.05 -8.93
CA PRO A 133 12.94 -9.09 -7.96
C PRO A 133 13.39 -8.50 -6.63
N LEU A 134 13.01 -9.15 -5.53
CA LEU A 134 13.32 -8.73 -4.18
C LEU A 134 14.07 -9.84 -3.41
N PRO A 135 15.10 -9.49 -2.61
CA PRO A 135 15.79 -10.43 -1.74
C PRO A 135 15.00 -10.64 -0.43
N CYS A 136 13.73 -11.05 -0.52
CA CYS A 136 12.87 -11.31 0.64
C CYS A 136 12.61 -12.82 0.79
N GLN A 137 13.40 -13.48 1.63
CA GLN A 137 13.38 -14.94 1.81
C GLN A 137 12.02 -15.44 2.31
N GLU A 138 11.36 -14.65 3.14
CA GLU A 138 10.07 -14.95 3.76
C GLU A 138 8.92 -15.01 2.75
N LEU A 139 9.08 -14.37 1.58
CA LEU A 139 8.11 -14.42 0.48
C LEU A 139 8.47 -15.47 -0.58
N ILE A 140 9.45 -16.34 -0.34
CA ILE A 140 9.76 -17.44 -1.27
C ILE A 140 8.77 -18.59 -1.06
N VAL A 141 8.10 -19.01 -2.13
CA VAL A 141 7.31 -20.25 -2.17
C VAL A 141 7.70 -21.08 -3.40
N GLY A 142 8.03 -22.35 -3.17
CA GLY A 142 8.57 -23.22 -4.21
C GLY A 142 9.88 -22.66 -4.77
N MET A 143 9.96 -22.52 -6.10
CA MET A 143 11.11 -21.96 -6.80
C MET A 143 10.88 -20.52 -7.30
N SER A 144 9.79 -19.85 -6.89
CA SER A 144 9.48 -18.50 -7.37
C SER A 144 10.41 -17.45 -6.76
N ILE A 145 10.91 -16.52 -7.58
CA ILE A 145 11.61 -15.33 -7.10
C ILE A 145 10.56 -14.28 -6.68
N PRO A 146 10.55 -13.80 -5.43
CA PRO A 146 9.65 -12.75 -5.00
C PRO A 146 9.90 -11.47 -5.80
N GLN A 147 8.82 -10.79 -6.16
CA GLN A 147 8.86 -9.49 -6.83
C GLN A 147 8.19 -8.42 -5.96
N MET A 148 8.39 -7.15 -6.30
CA MET A 148 7.75 -6.03 -5.62
C MET A 148 6.22 -6.16 -5.52
N LEU A 149 5.58 -6.75 -6.53
CA LEU A 149 4.15 -7.06 -6.50
C LEU A 149 3.80 -7.99 -5.33
N ASP A 150 4.61 -9.04 -5.09
CA ASP A 150 4.37 -9.97 -3.99
C ASP A 150 4.52 -9.27 -2.64
N LEU A 151 5.51 -8.37 -2.52
CA LEU A 151 5.69 -7.57 -1.32
C LEU A 151 4.51 -6.63 -1.09
N LYS A 152 4.08 -5.87 -2.09
CA LYS A 152 2.95 -4.93 -1.97
C LYS A 152 1.64 -5.65 -1.63
N LEU A 153 1.37 -6.79 -2.28
CA LEU A 153 0.20 -7.62 -2.02
C LEU A 153 0.17 -8.20 -0.61
N ALA A 154 1.34 -8.60 -0.08
CA ALA A 154 1.46 -9.07 1.30
C ALA A 154 1.35 -7.91 2.30
N MET A 155 2.13 -6.85 2.08
CA MET A 155 2.30 -5.73 3.00
C MET A 155 0.99 -5.00 3.28
N TYR A 156 0.04 -4.93 2.35
CA TYR A 156 -1.24 -4.27 2.61
C TYR A 156 -2.38 -5.23 2.97
N LEU A 157 -2.11 -6.53 3.16
CA LEU A 157 -3.10 -7.51 3.63
C LEU A 157 -3.82 -7.05 4.93
N PRO A 158 -3.13 -6.58 5.99
CA PRO A 158 -3.81 -6.14 7.22
C PRO A 158 -4.80 -4.99 7.01
N PHE A 159 -4.48 -4.03 6.12
CA PHE A 159 -5.38 -2.92 5.82
C PHE A 159 -6.66 -3.40 5.13
N CYS A 160 -6.57 -4.43 4.29
CA CYS A 160 -7.75 -5.04 3.71
C CYS A 160 -8.69 -5.64 4.76
N GLN A 161 -8.16 -6.15 5.87
CA GLN A 161 -8.97 -6.72 6.95
C GLN A 161 -9.53 -5.64 7.88
N LEU A 162 -8.74 -4.57 8.07
CA LEU A 162 -9.04 -3.46 8.97
C LEU A 162 -10.03 -2.44 8.40
N LEU A 163 -9.93 -2.10 7.11
CA LEU A 163 -10.69 -1.01 6.50
C LEU A 163 -12.04 -1.48 5.96
N GLN A 164 -13.00 -0.55 5.84
CA GLN A 164 -14.29 -0.79 5.16
C GLN A 164 -14.10 -0.82 3.63
N PRO A 165 -15.12 -1.22 2.84
CA PRO A 165 -15.12 -1.02 1.39
C PRO A 165 -14.68 0.39 0.99
N GLY A 166 -13.85 0.49 -0.04
CA GLY A 166 -13.15 1.72 -0.38
C GLY A 166 -11.90 1.47 -1.22
N VAL A 167 -11.08 2.51 -1.35
CA VAL A 167 -9.91 2.51 -2.24
C VAL A 167 -8.65 2.75 -1.42
N PHE A 168 -7.71 1.82 -1.49
CA PHE A 168 -6.36 1.96 -0.96
C PHE A 168 -5.40 2.26 -2.12
N VAL A 169 -4.65 3.36 -2.03
CA VAL A 169 -3.73 3.81 -3.09
C VAL A 169 -2.29 3.75 -2.59
N THR A 170 -1.41 3.14 -3.35
CA THR A 170 0.04 3.04 -3.12
C THR A 170 0.80 3.26 -4.42
N CYS A 171 2.12 3.43 -4.38
CA CYS A 171 2.97 3.26 -5.55
C CYS A 171 3.78 1.96 -5.51
N ALA A 172 4.54 1.72 -6.57
CA ALA A 172 5.31 0.50 -6.79
C ALA A 172 6.80 0.61 -6.40
N ASP A 173 7.26 1.76 -5.88
CA ASP A 173 8.69 2.06 -5.77
C ASP A 173 9.18 2.44 -4.37
N ASP A 174 8.34 2.22 -3.38
CA ASP A 174 8.60 2.35 -1.96
C ASP A 174 8.29 1.04 -1.20
N ILE A 175 8.81 0.96 0.02
CA ILE A 175 8.57 -0.14 0.95
C ILE A 175 8.27 0.49 2.30
N GLU A 176 7.09 0.21 2.83
CA GLU A 176 6.58 0.77 4.07
C GLU A 176 6.51 -0.34 5.12
N THR A 177 7.53 -0.42 5.98
CA THR A 177 7.49 -1.36 7.11
C THR A 177 6.78 -0.71 8.29
N TYR A 178 5.90 -1.48 8.93
CA TYR A 178 5.08 -1.00 10.02
C TYR A 178 4.75 -2.13 10.99
N CYS A 179 4.21 -1.76 12.15
CA CYS A 179 3.55 -2.67 13.06
C CYS A 179 2.13 -2.13 13.28
N LEU A 180 1.09 -2.95 13.22
CA LEU A 180 -0.22 -2.55 13.71
C LEU A 180 -0.51 -3.41 14.93
N ASN A 181 -0.55 -2.78 16.10
CA ASN A 181 -1.09 -3.42 17.30
C ASN A 181 -2.60 -3.16 17.37
N PRO A 182 -3.47 -4.17 17.16
CA PRO A 182 -4.93 -3.97 17.20
C PRO A 182 -5.45 -3.48 18.56
N GLU A 183 -4.71 -3.73 19.65
CA GLU A 183 -5.11 -3.29 21.00
C GLU A 183 -4.85 -1.79 21.22
N GLU A 184 -3.84 -1.24 20.56
CA GLU A 184 -3.47 0.18 20.66
C GLU A 184 -4.11 1.03 19.56
N LEU A 185 -4.40 0.42 18.40
CA LEU A 185 -4.94 1.12 17.26
C LEU A 185 -6.42 1.49 17.48
N ASN A 186 -6.75 2.77 17.35
CA ASN A 186 -8.14 3.24 17.34
C ASN A 186 -8.83 2.90 16.00
N ALA A 187 -9.12 1.62 15.79
CA ALA A 187 -9.74 1.11 14.57
C ALA A 187 -11.09 1.75 14.27
N LYS A 188 -11.84 2.16 15.30
CA LYS A 188 -13.14 2.85 15.13
C LYS A 188 -12.97 4.23 14.50
N MET A 189 -12.00 5.01 14.97
CA MET A 189 -11.68 6.31 14.38
C MET A 189 -11.22 6.15 12.93
N LEU A 190 -10.34 5.17 12.68
CA LEU A 190 -9.87 4.90 11.33
C LEU A 190 -11.02 4.48 10.38
N GLN A 191 -11.90 3.58 10.82
CA GLN A 191 -13.02 3.12 10.00
C GLN A 191 -14.10 4.20 9.81
N ALA A 192 -14.14 5.22 10.66
CA ALA A 192 -15.06 6.35 10.53
C ALA A 192 -14.50 7.48 9.63
N ALA A 193 -13.22 7.41 9.24
CA ALA A 193 -12.58 8.39 8.38
C ALA A 193 -13.10 8.32 6.95
N ASP A 194 -13.30 9.47 6.30
CA ASP A 194 -13.57 9.51 4.86
C ASP A 194 -12.28 9.27 4.07
N VAL A 195 -11.19 9.86 4.52
CA VAL A 195 -9.85 9.70 3.93
C VAL A 195 -8.84 9.35 5.00
N ALA A 196 -8.06 8.32 4.71
CA ALA A 196 -6.93 7.92 5.52
C ALA A 196 -5.62 7.92 4.74
N ALA A 197 -4.58 8.43 5.38
CA ALA A 197 -3.21 8.39 4.87
C ALA A 197 -2.31 7.64 5.85
N LEU A 198 -1.22 7.07 5.37
CA LEU A 198 -0.17 6.51 6.21
C LEU A 198 0.96 7.54 6.32
N ALA A 199 1.46 7.80 7.53
CA ALA A 199 2.72 8.51 7.71
C ALA A 199 3.70 7.75 8.57
N HIS A 200 4.95 8.11 8.34
CA HIS A 200 6.08 7.69 9.12
C HIS A 200 6.61 8.88 9.93
N PRO A 201 6.88 8.72 11.23
CA PRO A 201 7.46 9.78 12.04
C PRO A 201 8.95 9.97 11.70
N SER A 202 9.29 11.14 11.17
CA SER A 202 10.65 11.45 10.68
C SER A 202 11.19 12.76 11.25
N ASP A 203 12.50 12.97 11.07
CA ASP A 203 13.14 14.23 11.41
C ASP A 203 12.74 15.38 10.47
N ILE A 204 13.01 16.61 10.92
CA ILE A 204 12.66 17.82 10.19
C ILE A 204 13.45 17.99 8.87
N GLN A 205 14.60 17.34 8.72
CA GLN A 205 15.38 17.44 7.48
C GLN A 205 14.71 16.60 6.38
N THR A 206 14.27 15.39 6.72
CA THR A 206 13.50 14.50 5.85
C THR A 206 12.22 15.18 5.35
N GLY A 207 11.53 15.91 6.23
CA GLY A 207 10.30 16.64 5.88
C GLY A 207 10.46 17.68 4.77
N LYS A 208 11.68 18.20 4.52
CA LYS A 208 11.92 19.20 3.45
C LYS A 208 11.69 18.64 2.05
N ASP A 209 11.87 17.33 1.89
CA ASP A 209 11.75 16.65 0.59
C ASP A 209 10.42 15.89 0.42
N HIS A 210 9.56 15.87 1.45
CA HIS A 210 8.35 15.06 1.53
C HIS A 210 7.10 15.85 1.91
N GLY A 211 5.93 15.20 1.86
CA GLY A 211 4.71 15.73 2.47
C GLY A 211 4.80 15.61 3.99
N VAL A 212 4.34 16.62 4.71
CA VAL A 212 4.35 16.67 6.19
C VAL A 212 2.94 16.96 6.68
N TYR A 213 2.43 16.07 7.53
CA TYR A 213 1.12 16.22 8.14
C TYR A 213 1.22 17.01 9.45
N VAL A 214 0.26 17.92 9.64
CA VAL A 214 0.06 18.71 10.86
C VAL A 214 -1.19 18.18 11.55
N PHE A 215 -1.11 17.99 12.86
CA PHE A 215 -2.16 17.39 13.68
C PHE A 215 -2.91 18.45 14.49
N GLU A 216 -4.14 18.15 14.90
CA GLU A 216 -4.89 19.00 15.83
C GLU A 216 -4.29 18.95 17.25
N ASP A 217 -4.37 20.07 17.98
CA ASP A 217 -3.70 20.27 19.28
C ASP A 217 -4.15 19.29 20.38
N GLN A 218 -5.32 18.66 20.26
CA GLN A 218 -5.85 17.74 21.28
C GLN A 218 -5.16 16.37 21.31
N ASP A 219 -4.42 16.00 20.26
CA ASP A 219 -3.70 14.73 20.21
C ASP A 219 -2.32 14.81 20.91
N SER A 220 -2.09 15.88 21.69
CA SER A 220 -0.76 16.26 22.14
C SER A 220 -0.11 15.37 23.19
N GLU A 221 -0.91 14.72 24.04
CA GLU A 221 -0.43 14.03 25.23
C GLU A 221 -0.01 12.56 24.99
N ASN A 222 -0.35 11.97 23.84
CA ASN A 222 -0.20 10.53 23.61
C ASN A 222 0.94 10.10 22.66
N MET A 223 1.61 11.03 21.97
CA MET A 223 2.57 10.66 20.91
C MET A 223 4.00 10.37 21.38
N ASP A 224 4.34 10.61 22.64
CA ASP A 224 5.70 10.36 23.12
C ASP A 224 6.03 8.86 23.24
N ARG A 225 5.02 7.99 23.10
CA ARG A 225 5.20 6.54 23.24
C ARG A 225 5.17 5.77 21.92
N ASP A 226 4.12 5.77 21.11
CA ASP A 226 4.00 4.70 20.11
C ASP A 226 3.63 5.13 18.69
N CYS A 227 4.23 4.41 17.75
CA CYS A 227 4.12 4.56 16.31
C CYS A 227 2.84 3.93 15.72
N ASN A 228 1.87 3.59 16.58
CA ASN A 228 0.64 2.86 16.24
C ASN A 228 -0.62 3.68 16.60
N CYS A 229 -0.68 4.95 16.22
CA CYS A 229 -1.79 5.83 16.55
C CYS A 229 -2.60 6.25 15.32
N VAL A 230 -3.89 6.50 15.54
CA VAL A 230 -4.77 7.16 14.58
C VAL A 230 -4.95 8.60 15.06
N MET A 231 -4.73 9.57 14.19
CA MET A 231 -4.75 11.00 14.54
C MET A 231 -5.52 11.82 13.52
N GLN A 232 -6.07 12.95 13.97
CA GLN A 232 -6.80 13.84 13.08
C GLN A 232 -5.84 14.80 12.36
N CYS A 233 -5.91 14.84 11.04
CA CYS A 233 -5.06 15.72 10.23
C CYS A 233 -5.69 17.10 10.11
N ALA A 234 -4.98 18.14 10.55
CA ALA A 234 -5.38 19.53 10.36
C ALA A 234 -4.95 20.07 8.99
N GLU A 235 -3.73 19.77 8.56
CA GLU A 235 -3.16 20.32 7.32
C GLU A 235 -2.07 19.39 6.74
N VAL A 236 -1.92 19.39 5.42
CA VAL A 236 -0.80 18.72 4.73
C VAL A 236 0.08 19.76 4.07
N LEU A 237 1.37 19.75 4.41
CA LEU A 237 2.38 20.64 3.86
C LEU A 237 3.20 19.91 2.80
N GLN A 238 3.29 20.45 1.59
CA GLN A 238 4.08 19.84 0.51
C GLN A 238 5.50 20.41 0.47
N LYS A 239 6.50 19.57 0.79
CA LYS A 239 7.93 19.94 0.79
C LYS A 239 8.21 21.27 1.52
N PRO A 240 7.74 21.42 2.77
CA PRO A 240 7.84 22.67 3.51
C PRO A 240 9.29 23.00 3.89
N THR A 241 9.53 24.28 4.15
CA THR A 241 10.75 24.68 4.85
C THR A 241 10.66 24.34 6.34
N GLU A 242 11.81 24.25 7.00
CA GLU A 242 11.88 24.02 8.45
C GLU A 242 11.15 25.10 9.26
N SER A 243 11.22 26.36 8.83
CA SER A 243 10.48 27.45 9.49
C SER A 243 8.97 27.25 9.38
N ILE A 244 8.46 26.82 8.21
CA ILE A 244 7.04 26.55 8.02
C ILE A 244 6.60 25.39 8.91
N MET A 245 7.35 24.28 8.92
CA MET A 245 7.05 23.13 9.78
C MET A 245 6.94 23.53 11.25
N ARG A 246 7.93 24.25 11.77
CA ARG A 246 7.93 24.71 13.18
C ARG A 246 6.77 25.66 13.48
N THR A 247 6.48 26.60 12.58
CA THR A 247 5.42 27.60 12.77
C THR A 247 4.04 26.98 12.73
N ARG A 248 3.84 25.98 11.86
CA ARG A 248 2.58 25.26 11.71
C ARG A 248 2.40 24.12 12.72
N GLY A 249 3.35 23.93 13.64
CA GLY A 249 3.24 22.88 14.65
C GLY A 249 3.42 21.46 14.09
N ALA A 250 4.08 21.31 12.93
CA ALA A 250 4.45 19.99 12.44
C ALA A 250 5.34 19.30 13.47
N ARG A 251 4.93 18.12 13.93
CA ARG A 251 5.65 17.36 14.94
C ARG A 251 6.78 16.58 14.28
N THR A 252 7.95 16.60 14.91
CA THR A 252 9.16 15.94 14.40
C THR A 252 9.74 15.04 15.48
N THR A 253 10.23 13.86 15.12
CA THR A 253 10.96 13.02 16.07
C THR A 253 12.36 13.59 16.33
N ALA A 254 12.78 13.65 17.59
CA ALA A 254 14.13 14.08 17.97
C ALA A 254 15.18 12.97 17.82
N VAL A 255 14.76 11.72 17.60
CA VAL A 255 15.64 10.54 17.56
C VAL A 255 15.53 9.87 16.18
N PRO A 256 16.63 9.77 15.40
CA PRO A 256 16.60 9.28 14.02
C PRO A 256 16.30 7.77 13.85
N GLU A 257 16.32 6.96 14.92
CA GLU A 257 16.52 5.50 14.79
C GLU A 257 15.55 4.59 15.56
N SER A 258 14.52 5.09 16.26
CA SER A 258 13.79 4.23 17.22
C SER A 258 12.27 4.18 17.15
N LYS A 259 11.62 4.82 16.17
CA LYS A 259 10.16 4.81 16.09
C LYS A 259 9.71 4.60 14.64
N TYR A 260 9.42 3.36 14.25
CA TYR A 260 8.74 3.11 12.98
C TYR A 260 7.34 2.59 13.25
N GLY A 261 6.37 3.22 12.64
CA GLY A 261 5.01 2.76 12.59
C GLY A 261 4.20 3.76 11.82
N VAL A 262 2.98 3.37 11.53
CA VAL A 262 2.12 4.06 10.60
C VAL A 262 1.10 4.83 11.39
N THR A 263 1.27 6.15 11.41
CA THR A 263 0.18 7.03 11.85
C THR A 263 -0.85 7.06 10.74
N VAL A 264 -2.06 6.60 11.06
CA VAL A 264 -3.17 6.67 10.12
C VAL A 264 -3.96 7.94 10.38
N TYR A 265 -4.11 8.76 9.35
CA TYR A 265 -4.86 10.00 9.46
C TYR A 265 -6.34 9.75 9.21
N SER A 266 -7.20 10.57 9.79
CA SER A 266 -8.58 10.72 9.36
C SER A 266 -8.86 12.19 9.07
N GLY A 267 -9.48 12.46 7.92
CA GLY A 267 -10.10 13.74 7.58
C GLY A 267 -11.54 13.54 7.18
#